data_AF-A0A2A2LEB2-F1
#
_entry.id   AF-A0A2A2LEB2-F1
#
_cell.length_a   1.000
_cell.length_b   1.000
_cell.length_c   1.000
_cell.angle_alpha   90.00
_cell.angle_beta   90.00
_cell.angle_gamma   90.00
#
_symmetry.space_group_name_H-M   'P 1'
#
loop_
_entity.id
_entity.type
_entity.pdbx_description
1 polymer ?
#
loop_
_entity_poly.entity_id
_entity_poly.type
_entity_poly.pdbx_seq_one_letter_code
_entity_poly.pdbx_strand_id
1 'polypeptide(L)'
;MVDIEKAAQQLLSVLEKTVSQNPQDQKAALDFLEQAAVHDFPTFVQCLAIILNTGACQSFVRQAAGIQLKNALSAKDDETRNTCIQRWISLPEATRISIKQHVMGTLGTEPYHPSIAAQCVKAIACAELPTGLWPDVISLLMGNVTSPQSGEMLKQSSLEALGYICQEIDANVLEQQANQILTAIVHGMRKDETSGNVRLAATTALQNSLEFTKTNFSTERERHVIMQVVCETTQSQDIRVKVAALQCLVRIMSLYYQFMEQYMQALFPITVQAIKSDEADVALQVCIFRKFSSY
;
A
#
# COMPACT_ATOMS: atom_id res chain seq x y z
N MET A 1 -28.66 12.09 3.04
CA MET A 1 -28.43 10.74 2.49
C MET A 1 -29.07 10.56 1.13
N VAL A 2 -30.38 10.80 0.97
CA VAL A 2 -31.11 10.63 -0.33
C VAL A 2 -30.50 11.43 -1.49
N ASP A 3 -30.02 12.66 -1.25
CA ASP A 3 -29.42 13.49 -2.32
C ASP A 3 -28.03 12.99 -2.77
N ILE A 4 -27.24 12.40 -1.87
CA ILE A 4 -25.88 11.91 -2.16
C ILE A 4 -25.94 10.61 -2.98
N GLU A 5 -26.89 9.73 -2.68
CA GLU A 5 -27.11 8.50 -3.45
C GLU A 5 -27.56 8.82 -4.89
N LYS A 6 -28.45 9.80 -5.04
CA LYS A 6 -28.88 10.28 -6.35
C LYS A 6 -27.73 10.94 -7.13
N ALA A 7 -26.91 11.75 -6.46
CA ALA A 7 -25.71 12.33 -7.06
C ALA A 7 -24.69 11.25 -7.45
N ALA A 8 -24.53 10.20 -6.63
CA ALA A 8 -23.66 9.06 -6.95
C ALA A 8 -24.16 8.29 -8.17
N GLN A 9 -25.47 8.10 -8.33
CA GLN A 9 -26.04 7.48 -9.55
C GLN A 9 -25.81 8.32 -10.80
N GLN A 10 -25.94 9.65 -10.71
CA GLN A 10 -25.61 10.53 -11.83
C GLN A 10 -24.13 10.45 -12.19
N LEU A 11 -23.24 10.49 -11.18
CA LEU A 11 -21.80 10.38 -11.37
C LEU A 11 -21.38 9.03 -11.94
N LEU A 12 -22.06 7.95 -11.56
CA LEU A 12 -21.86 6.60 -12.12
C LEU A 12 -22.03 6.60 -13.64
N SER A 13 -23.13 7.18 -14.13
CA SER A 13 -23.40 7.25 -15.58
C SER A 13 -22.37 8.07 -16.35
N VAL A 14 -21.75 9.05 -15.69
CA VAL A 14 -20.66 9.86 -16.27
C VAL A 14 -19.35 9.07 -16.30
N LEU A 15 -19.03 8.34 -15.23
CA LEU A 15 -17.84 7.48 -15.18
C LEU A 15 -17.90 6.37 -16.23
N GLU A 16 -19.07 5.79 -16.48
CA GLU A 16 -19.26 4.81 -17.58
C GLU A 16 -18.89 5.38 -18.94
N LYS A 17 -19.17 6.67 -19.18
CA LYS A 17 -18.85 7.37 -20.43
C LYS A 17 -17.38 7.73 -20.58
N THR A 18 -16.59 7.77 -19.51
CA THR A 18 -15.13 8.03 -19.61
C THR A 18 -14.37 6.96 -20.38
N VAL A 19 -14.98 5.78 -20.55
CA VAL A 19 -14.42 4.62 -21.27
C VAL A 19 -15.14 4.37 -22.60
N SER A 20 -16.05 5.27 -23.00
CA SER A 20 -16.74 5.21 -24.29
C SER A 20 -15.74 5.31 -25.44
N GLN A 21 -16.01 4.60 -26.55
CA GLN A 21 -15.21 4.69 -27.78
C GLN A 21 -15.43 6.03 -28.52
N ASN A 22 -16.43 6.82 -28.12
CA ASN A 22 -16.70 8.12 -28.70
C ASN A 22 -15.88 9.23 -28.01
N PRO A 23 -14.95 9.91 -28.72
CA PRO A 23 -14.11 10.97 -28.14
C PRO A 23 -14.91 12.16 -27.59
N GLN A 24 -16.09 12.46 -28.14
CA GLN A 24 -16.93 13.55 -27.65
C GLN A 24 -17.57 13.23 -26.31
N ASP A 25 -18.05 12.00 -26.13
CA ASP A 25 -18.63 11.55 -24.86
C ASP A 25 -17.57 11.47 -23.76
N GLN A 26 -16.36 11.02 -24.10
CA GLN A 26 -15.24 10.98 -23.17
C GLN A 26 -14.86 12.40 -22.72
N LYS A 27 -14.74 13.35 -23.65
CA LYS A 27 -14.43 14.73 -23.31
C LYS A 27 -15.52 15.37 -22.44
N ALA A 28 -16.79 15.21 -22.81
CA ALA A 28 -17.90 15.73 -22.02
C ALA A 28 -17.95 15.13 -20.61
N ALA A 29 -17.61 13.85 -20.46
CA ALA A 29 -17.53 13.20 -19.16
C ALA A 29 -16.40 13.76 -18.31
N LEU A 30 -15.21 13.97 -18.89
CA LEU A 30 -14.07 14.58 -18.19
C LEU A 30 -14.35 16.03 -17.79
N ASP A 31 -14.90 16.83 -18.70
CA ASP A 31 -15.27 18.23 -18.43
C ASP A 31 -16.30 18.31 -17.28
N PHE A 32 -17.26 17.37 -17.22
CA PHE A 32 -18.22 17.28 -16.11
C PHE A 32 -17.55 16.94 -14.78
N LEU A 33 -16.60 15.99 -14.77
CA LEU A 33 -15.87 15.60 -13.57
C LEU A 33 -15.04 16.77 -13.02
N GLU A 34 -14.38 17.52 -13.90
CA GLU A 34 -13.62 18.72 -13.51
C GLU A 34 -14.53 19.80 -12.92
N GLN A 35 -15.67 20.07 -13.56
CA GLN A 35 -16.65 21.04 -13.05
C GLN A 35 -17.22 20.62 -11.69
N ALA A 36 -17.55 19.34 -11.52
CA ALA A 36 -18.06 18.81 -10.25
C ALA A 36 -17.03 18.94 -9.12
N ALA A 37 -15.76 18.68 -9.41
CA ALA A 37 -14.67 18.83 -8.44
C ALA A 37 -14.46 20.28 -7.98
N VAL A 38 -14.75 21.27 -8.84
CA VAL A 38 -14.62 22.70 -8.52
C VAL A 38 -15.86 23.24 -7.80
N HIS A 39 -17.06 22.83 -8.22
CA HIS A 39 -18.31 23.36 -7.70
C HIS A 39 -18.67 22.85 -6.30
N ASP A 40 -18.58 21.53 -6.07
CA ASP A 40 -18.93 20.91 -4.79
C ASP A 40 -17.99 19.73 -4.50
N PHE A 41 -16.76 20.10 -4.10
CA PHE A 41 -15.71 19.14 -3.80
C PHE A 41 -16.13 18.11 -2.72
N PRO A 42 -16.72 18.48 -1.56
CA PRO A 42 -17.14 17.51 -0.54
C PRO A 42 -18.10 16.44 -1.07
N THR A 43 -19.16 16.84 -1.78
CA THR A 43 -20.13 15.88 -2.33
C THR A 43 -19.49 15.02 -3.41
N PHE A 44 -18.66 15.61 -4.27
CA PHE A 44 -17.95 14.91 -5.33
C PHE A 44 -17.09 13.76 -4.78
N VAL A 45 -16.22 14.03 -3.79
CA VAL A 45 -15.34 12.98 -3.24
C VAL A 45 -16.12 11.91 -2.45
N GLN A 46 -17.23 12.27 -1.80
CA GLN A 46 -18.12 11.29 -1.16
C GLN A 46 -18.77 10.36 -2.17
N CYS A 47 -19.32 10.90 -3.27
CA CYS A 47 -19.93 10.10 -4.32
C CYS A 47 -18.92 9.12 -4.94
N LEU A 48 -17.69 9.57 -5.20
CA LEU A 48 -16.62 8.70 -5.71
C LEU A 48 -16.29 7.54 -4.74
N ALA A 49 -16.21 7.83 -3.43
CA ALA A 49 -15.94 6.81 -2.42
C ALA A 49 -17.08 5.78 -2.32
N ILE A 50 -18.34 6.23 -2.41
CA ILE A 50 -19.52 5.35 -2.43
C ILE A 50 -19.49 4.43 -3.67
N ILE A 51 -19.25 4.98 -4.86
CA ILE A 51 -19.17 4.21 -6.11
C ILE A 51 -18.04 3.17 -6.04
N LEU A 52 -16.88 3.56 -5.51
CA LEU A 52 -15.73 2.67 -5.33
C LEU A 52 -16.07 1.45 -4.43
N ASN A 53 -16.82 1.68 -3.35
CA ASN A 53 -17.25 0.66 -2.40
C ASN A 53 -18.45 -0.18 -2.88
N THR A 54 -19.17 0.27 -3.92
CA THR A 54 -20.38 -0.41 -4.40
C THR A 54 -19.99 -1.62 -5.24
N GLY A 55 -19.96 -2.80 -4.61
CA GLY A 55 -19.60 -4.06 -5.27
C GLY A 55 -20.52 -4.51 -6.42
N ALA A 56 -21.72 -3.93 -6.53
CA ALA A 56 -22.64 -4.16 -7.65
C ALA A 56 -22.22 -3.41 -8.94
N CYS A 57 -21.34 -2.41 -8.84
CA CYS A 57 -20.87 -1.66 -10.00
C CYS A 57 -19.83 -2.45 -10.81
N GLN A 58 -19.77 -2.17 -12.11
CA GLN A 58 -18.78 -2.76 -13.00
C GLN A 58 -17.35 -2.40 -12.55
N SER A 59 -16.42 -3.36 -12.62
CA SER A 59 -15.06 -3.20 -12.09
C SER A 59 -14.32 -1.98 -12.64
N PHE A 60 -14.51 -1.66 -13.93
CA PHE A 60 -13.86 -0.50 -14.54
C PHE A 60 -14.41 0.83 -14.00
N VAL A 61 -15.70 0.88 -13.63
CA VAL A 61 -16.33 2.09 -13.06
C VAL A 61 -15.78 2.34 -11.65
N ARG A 62 -15.65 1.27 -10.86
CA ARG A 62 -15.02 1.31 -9.53
C ARG A 62 -13.58 1.80 -9.64
N GLN A 63 -12.83 1.26 -10.60
CA GLN A 63 -11.46 1.69 -10.89
C GLN A 63 -11.38 3.16 -11.31
N ALA A 64 -12.26 3.62 -12.21
CA ALA A 64 -12.32 5.02 -12.62
C ALA A 64 -12.64 5.94 -11.43
N ALA A 65 -13.62 5.57 -10.59
CA ALA A 65 -13.98 6.33 -9.40
C ALA A 65 -12.80 6.45 -8.42
N GLY A 66 -12.10 5.36 -8.15
CA GLY A 66 -10.93 5.36 -7.28
C GLY A 66 -9.74 6.14 -7.84
N ILE A 67 -9.53 6.12 -9.16
CA ILE A 67 -8.50 6.97 -9.81
C ILE A 67 -8.83 8.45 -9.62
N GLN A 68 -10.09 8.84 -9.86
CA GLN A 68 -10.52 10.22 -9.67
C GLN A 68 -10.41 10.64 -8.21
N LEU A 69 -10.80 9.76 -7.27
CA LEU A 69 -10.65 10.03 -5.84
C LEU A 69 -9.19 10.22 -5.46
N LYS A 70 -8.29 9.34 -5.92
CA LYS A 70 -6.85 9.50 -5.68
C LYS A 70 -6.31 10.82 -6.24
N ASN A 71 -6.66 11.17 -7.47
CA ASN A 71 -6.20 12.41 -8.12
C ASN A 71 -6.76 13.65 -7.43
N ALA A 72 -7.95 13.56 -6.82
CA ALA A 72 -8.53 14.63 -6.02
C ALA A 72 -7.78 14.85 -4.69
N LEU A 73 -7.11 13.82 -4.15
CA LEU A 73 -6.45 13.79 -2.85
C LEU A 73 -4.94 13.94 -2.91
N SER A 74 -4.30 13.60 -4.03
CA SER A 74 -2.85 13.56 -4.17
C SER A 74 -2.40 14.04 -5.54
N ALA A 75 -1.26 14.73 -5.56
CA ALA A 75 -0.59 15.19 -6.77
C ALA A 75 0.89 14.81 -6.72
N LYS A 76 1.49 14.70 -7.92
CA LYS A 76 2.93 14.39 -8.07
C LYS A 76 3.81 15.57 -7.65
N ASP A 77 3.37 16.78 -7.92
CA ASP A 77 4.05 18.02 -7.56
C ASP A 77 3.82 18.39 -6.09
N ASP A 78 4.86 18.85 -5.40
CA ASP A 78 4.83 19.09 -3.95
C ASP A 78 3.92 20.25 -3.55
N GLU A 79 3.91 21.34 -4.33
CA GLU A 79 3.06 22.50 -4.08
C GLU A 79 1.57 22.15 -4.27
N THR A 80 1.30 21.43 -5.36
CA THR A 80 -0.05 20.94 -5.66
C THR A 80 -0.50 19.92 -4.61
N ARG A 81 0.40 19.06 -4.12
CA ARG A 81 0.11 18.09 -3.06
C ARG A 81 -0.29 18.77 -1.77
N ASN A 82 0.44 19.80 -1.35
CA ASN A 82 0.09 20.57 -0.15
C ASN A 82 -1.28 21.23 -0.27
N THR A 83 -1.62 21.76 -1.45
CA THR A 83 -2.95 22.30 -1.73
C THR A 83 -4.04 21.23 -1.60
N CYS A 84 -3.82 20.03 -2.15
CA CYS A 84 -4.74 18.91 -2.01
C CYS A 84 -4.92 18.48 -0.54
N ILE A 85 -3.83 18.41 0.24
CA ILE A 85 -3.85 18.09 1.67
C ILE A 85 -4.67 19.13 2.43
N GLN A 86 -4.44 20.42 2.21
CA GLN A 86 -5.20 21.48 2.89
C GLN A 86 -6.69 21.44 2.51
N ARG A 87 -6.99 21.25 1.22
CA ARG A 87 -8.38 21.08 0.76
C ARG A 87 -9.04 19.88 1.44
N TRP A 88 -8.34 18.74 1.57
CA TRP A 88 -8.85 17.57 2.28
C TRP A 88 -9.08 17.84 3.77
N ILE A 89 -8.10 18.41 4.48
CA ILE A 89 -8.18 18.67 5.92
C ILE A 89 -9.27 19.69 6.24
N SER A 90 -9.55 20.63 5.32
CA SER A 90 -10.63 21.61 5.45
C SER A 90 -12.04 21.01 5.37
N LEU A 91 -12.17 19.75 4.91
CA LEU A 91 -13.47 19.08 4.83
C LEU A 91 -14.05 18.83 6.22
N PRO A 92 -15.39 18.86 6.35
CA PRO A 92 -16.05 18.49 7.60
C PRO A 92 -15.64 17.09 8.05
N GLU A 93 -15.42 16.90 9.35
CA GLU A 93 -14.96 15.63 9.92
C GLU A 93 -15.89 14.46 9.55
N ALA A 94 -17.21 14.65 9.63
CA ALA A 94 -18.20 13.65 9.25
C ALA A 94 -18.06 13.19 7.78
N THR A 95 -17.67 14.12 6.88
CA THR A 95 -17.40 13.79 5.47
C THR A 95 -16.16 12.91 5.35
N ARG A 96 -15.07 13.27 6.03
CA ARG A 96 -13.82 12.52 6.00
C ARG A 96 -14.00 11.12 6.59
N ILE A 97 -14.71 10.99 7.72
CA ILE A 97 -15.02 9.69 8.33
C ILE A 97 -15.81 8.81 7.36
N SER A 98 -16.86 9.34 6.72
CA SER A 98 -17.64 8.59 5.73
C SER A 98 -16.76 8.10 4.59
N ILE A 99 -15.91 8.95 4.01
CA ILE A 99 -15.02 8.58 2.91
C ILE A 99 -14.03 7.50 3.37
N LYS A 100 -13.41 7.66 4.55
CA LYS A 100 -12.50 6.68 5.13
C LYS A 100 -13.17 5.31 5.29
N GLN A 101 -14.41 5.27 5.78
CA GLN A 101 -15.17 4.02 5.93
C GLN A 101 -15.43 3.33 4.59
N HIS A 102 -15.83 4.07 3.55
CA HIS A 102 -16.07 3.50 2.22
C HIS A 102 -14.78 2.99 1.58
N VAL A 103 -13.69 3.76 1.66
CA VAL A 103 -12.39 3.36 1.09
C VAL A 103 -11.85 2.13 1.82
N MET A 104 -11.92 2.08 3.16
CA MET A 104 -11.51 0.90 3.94
C MET A 104 -12.40 -0.31 3.66
N GLY A 105 -13.71 -0.12 3.53
CA GLY A 105 -14.66 -1.19 3.17
C GLY A 105 -14.48 -1.76 1.77
N THR A 106 -13.78 -1.02 0.89
CA THR A 106 -13.47 -1.48 -0.47
C THR A 106 -12.31 -2.49 -0.47
N LEU A 107 -11.40 -2.44 0.50
CA LEU A 107 -10.26 -3.36 0.56
C LEU A 107 -10.74 -4.81 0.55
N GLY A 108 -10.16 -5.63 -0.33
CA GLY A 108 -10.53 -7.03 -0.50
C GLY A 108 -11.77 -7.32 -1.33
N THR A 109 -12.49 -6.29 -1.80
CA THR A 109 -13.66 -6.45 -2.69
C THR A 109 -13.34 -6.19 -4.16
N GLU A 110 -12.12 -5.72 -4.45
CA GLU A 110 -11.65 -5.41 -5.80
C GLU A 110 -11.13 -6.68 -6.49
N PRO A 111 -11.60 -7.01 -7.71
CA PRO A 111 -11.11 -8.17 -8.45
C PRO A 111 -9.82 -7.90 -9.24
N TYR A 112 -9.33 -6.66 -9.23
CA TYR A 112 -8.18 -6.20 -10.02
C TYR A 112 -7.01 -5.78 -9.11
N HIS A 113 -5.80 -5.92 -9.62
CA HIS A 113 -4.57 -5.47 -8.97
C HIS A 113 -3.74 -4.59 -9.92
N PRO A 114 -3.00 -3.59 -9.41
CA PRO A 114 -2.89 -3.18 -7.99
C PRO A 114 -4.20 -2.56 -7.45
N SER A 115 -4.43 -2.69 -6.14
CA SER A 115 -5.63 -2.14 -5.50
C SER A 115 -5.65 -0.62 -5.58
N ILE A 116 -6.77 -0.06 -6.03
CA ILE A 116 -6.94 1.40 -6.10
C ILE A 116 -7.42 1.92 -4.76
N ALA A 117 -8.20 1.13 -4.02
CA ALA A 117 -8.55 1.43 -2.63
C ALA A 117 -7.29 1.60 -1.78
N ALA A 118 -6.28 0.73 -1.91
CA ALA A 118 -5.00 0.86 -1.22
C ALA A 118 -4.29 2.20 -1.51
N GLN A 119 -4.31 2.66 -2.77
CA GLN A 119 -3.75 3.97 -3.13
C GLN A 119 -4.55 5.13 -2.54
N CYS A 120 -5.88 5.02 -2.45
CA CYS A 120 -6.74 6.01 -1.82
C CYS A 120 -6.50 6.07 -0.30
N VAL A 121 -6.40 4.91 0.37
CA VAL A 121 -6.03 4.84 1.80
C VAL A 121 -4.72 5.57 2.03
N LYS A 122 -3.71 5.28 1.22
CA LYS A 122 -2.42 5.95 1.32
C LYS A 122 -2.51 7.47 1.11
N ALA A 123 -3.25 7.93 0.10
CA ALA A 123 -3.42 9.37 -0.14
C ALA A 123 -4.06 10.09 1.06
N ILE A 124 -5.09 9.49 1.67
CA ILE A 124 -5.73 10.04 2.88
C ILE A 124 -4.77 9.97 4.07
N ALA A 125 -4.07 8.85 4.25
CA ALA A 125 -3.12 8.64 5.34
C ALA A 125 -1.96 9.65 5.30
N CYS A 126 -1.46 10.01 4.11
CA CYS A 126 -0.43 11.04 3.95
C CYS A 126 -0.90 12.42 4.44
N ALA A 127 -2.19 12.72 4.33
CA ALA A 127 -2.76 13.97 4.84
C ALA A 127 -3.06 13.92 6.35
N GLU A 128 -3.58 12.79 6.85
CA GLU A 128 -4.14 12.69 8.20
C GLU A 128 -3.21 12.11 9.26
N LEU A 129 -2.25 11.25 8.91
CA LEU A 129 -1.32 10.68 9.90
C LEU A 129 -0.39 11.73 10.51
N PRO A 130 0.26 12.63 9.73
CA PRO A 130 1.14 13.66 10.29
C PRO A 130 0.40 14.64 11.22
N THR A 131 -0.91 14.78 11.05
CA THR A 131 -1.77 15.67 11.86
C THR A 131 -2.53 14.93 12.96
N GLY A 132 -2.39 13.60 13.08
CA GLY A 132 -3.05 12.78 14.09
C GLY A 132 -4.56 12.60 13.88
N LEU A 133 -5.08 12.85 12.68
CA LEU A 133 -6.52 12.80 12.37
C LEU A 133 -7.03 11.40 11.97
N TRP A 134 -6.11 10.45 11.73
CA TRP A 134 -6.43 9.05 11.48
C TRP A 134 -5.48 8.07 12.21
N PRO A 135 -5.45 8.11 13.56
CA PRO A 135 -4.48 7.33 14.34
C PRO A 135 -4.70 5.81 14.25
N ASP A 136 -5.92 5.37 13.96
CA ASP A 136 -6.33 3.97 13.94
C ASP A 136 -6.03 3.25 12.61
N VAL A 137 -5.67 3.95 11.54
CA VAL A 137 -5.49 3.35 10.19
C VAL A 137 -4.51 2.17 10.19
N ILE A 138 -3.36 2.30 10.87
CA ILE A 138 -2.36 1.22 10.95
C ILE A 138 -2.92 0.03 11.71
N SER A 139 -3.63 0.28 12.81
CA SER A 139 -4.24 -0.77 13.62
C SER A 139 -5.34 -1.53 12.87
N LEU A 140 -6.14 -0.84 12.06
CA LEU A 140 -7.16 -1.43 11.20
C LEU A 140 -6.55 -2.30 10.10
N LEU A 141 -5.53 -1.77 9.39
CA LEU A 141 -4.82 -2.52 8.36
C LEU A 141 -4.11 -3.75 8.92
N MET A 142 -3.49 -3.62 10.11
CA MET A 142 -2.91 -4.76 10.83
C MET A 142 -3.98 -5.80 11.15
N GLY A 143 -5.13 -5.38 11.69
CA GLY A 143 -6.26 -6.27 12.00
C GLY A 143 -6.75 -7.05 10.77
N ASN A 144 -6.84 -6.38 9.62
CA ASN A 144 -7.20 -7.02 8.34
C ASN A 144 -6.20 -8.09 7.92
N VAL A 145 -4.91 -7.95 8.22
CA VAL A 145 -3.88 -8.92 7.84
C VAL A 145 -3.82 -10.08 8.83
N THR A 146 -3.88 -9.79 10.13
CA THR A 146 -3.69 -10.79 11.19
C THR A 146 -4.95 -11.59 11.53
N SER A 147 -6.12 -11.12 11.11
CA SER A 147 -7.37 -11.84 11.36
C SER A 147 -7.42 -13.15 10.57
N PRO A 148 -7.71 -14.29 11.23
CA PRO A 148 -7.81 -15.59 10.55
C PRO A 148 -9.02 -15.68 9.62
N GLN A 149 -10.00 -14.78 9.75
CA GLN A 149 -11.20 -14.72 8.90
C GLN A 149 -10.96 -13.91 7.62
N SER A 150 -9.86 -13.19 7.52
CA SER A 150 -9.56 -12.35 6.36
C SER A 150 -9.24 -13.19 5.13
N GLY A 151 -9.97 -12.92 4.04
CA GLY A 151 -9.67 -13.50 2.73
C GLY A 151 -8.36 -12.97 2.14
N GLU A 152 -7.82 -13.70 1.17
CA GLU A 152 -6.56 -13.39 0.47
C GLU A 152 -6.52 -11.94 -0.05
N MET A 153 -7.58 -11.52 -0.76
CA MET A 153 -7.65 -10.18 -1.37
C MET A 153 -7.63 -9.06 -0.31
N LEU A 154 -8.26 -9.28 0.85
CA LEU A 154 -8.27 -8.30 1.94
C LEU A 154 -6.88 -8.16 2.56
N LYS A 155 -6.20 -9.28 2.82
CA LYS A 155 -4.82 -9.29 3.32
C LYS A 155 -3.89 -8.59 2.33
N GLN A 156 -3.95 -8.97 1.05
CA GLN A 156 -3.09 -8.42 0.01
C GLN A 156 -3.29 -6.90 -0.13
N SER A 157 -4.53 -6.43 -0.32
CA SER A 157 -4.81 -4.99 -0.48
C SER A 157 -4.45 -4.17 0.78
N SER A 158 -4.61 -4.75 1.98
CA SER A 158 -4.19 -4.11 3.22
C SER A 158 -2.66 -3.99 3.34
N LEU A 159 -1.92 -5.02 2.91
CA LEU A 159 -0.45 -4.98 2.85
C LEU A 159 0.07 -4.04 1.76
N GLU A 160 -0.60 -3.98 0.60
CA GLU A 160 -0.31 -2.96 -0.43
C GLU A 160 -0.50 -1.55 0.14
N ALA A 161 -1.60 -1.30 0.86
CA ALA A 161 -1.85 -0.01 1.51
C ALA A 161 -0.76 0.34 2.54
N LEU A 162 -0.39 -0.61 3.41
CA LEU A 162 0.73 -0.44 4.35
C LEU A 162 2.04 -0.14 3.61
N GLY A 163 2.35 -0.88 2.55
CA GLY A 163 3.55 -0.69 1.74
C GLY A 163 3.63 0.70 1.11
N TYR A 164 2.50 1.22 0.58
CA TYR A 164 2.45 2.58 0.04
C TYR A 164 2.57 3.64 1.14
N ILE A 165 1.96 3.43 2.31
CA ILE A 165 2.10 4.33 3.47
C ILE A 165 3.57 4.41 3.90
N CYS A 166 4.25 3.27 4.03
CA CYS A 166 5.66 3.20 4.41
C CYS A 166 6.58 3.90 3.40
N GLN A 167 6.17 4.00 2.14
CA GLN A 167 6.96 4.62 1.08
C GLN A 167 6.79 6.14 1.02
N GLU A 168 5.59 6.67 1.24
CA GLU A 168 5.31 8.11 1.06
C GLU A 168 5.38 8.93 2.35
N ILE A 169 5.13 8.34 3.52
CA ILE A 169 5.11 9.08 4.79
C ILE A 169 6.50 9.08 5.42
N ASP A 170 6.87 10.24 5.97
CA ASP A 170 8.14 10.43 6.69
C ASP A 170 8.31 9.40 7.82
N ALA A 171 9.51 8.80 7.85
CA ALA A 171 9.94 7.82 8.84
C ALA A 171 9.63 8.22 10.29
N ASN A 172 9.78 9.49 10.65
CA ASN A 172 9.58 9.98 12.01
C ASN A 172 8.10 9.92 12.44
N VAL A 173 7.16 10.04 11.50
CA VAL A 173 5.71 9.92 11.78
C VAL A 173 5.33 8.46 12.04
N LEU A 174 5.99 7.53 11.35
CA LEU A 174 5.67 6.10 11.42
C LEU A 174 6.42 5.35 12.54
N GLU A 175 7.48 5.93 13.10
CA GLU A 175 8.32 5.26 14.10
C GLU A 175 7.52 4.73 15.30
N GLN A 176 6.54 5.51 15.78
CA GLN A 176 5.67 5.10 16.91
C GLN A 176 4.76 3.90 16.57
N GLN A 177 4.48 3.70 15.29
CA GLN A 177 3.60 2.65 14.77
C GLN A 177 4.40 1.48 14.17
N ALA A 178 5.73 1.54 14.18
CA ALA A 178 6.62 0.56 13.55
C ALA A 178 6.34 -0.88 14.01
N ASN A 179 6.06 -1.09 15.31
CA ASN A 179 5.72 -2.40 15.86
C ASN A 179 4.46 -3.01 15.22
N GLN A 180 3.42 -2.21 15.02
CA GLN A 180 2.15 -2.67 14.44
C GLN A 180 2.31 -2.94 12.94
N ILE A 181 3.04 -2.07 12.24
CA ILE A 181 3.40 -2.24 10.83
C ILE A 181 4.18 -3.53 10.63
N LEU A 182 5.26 -3.73 11.40
CA LEU A 182 6.09 -4.93 11.33
C LEU A 182 5.31 -6.20 11.71
N THR A 183 4.41 -6.13 12.69
CA THR A 183 3.58 -7.28 13.06
C THR A 183 2.70 -7.73 11.88
N ALA A 184 2.05 -6.79 11.19
CA ALA A 184 1.24 -7.09 10.01
C ALA A 184 2.09 -7.67 8.87
N ILE A 185 3.23 -7.03 8.58
CA ILE A 185 4.15 -7.42 7.51
C ILE A 185 4.73 -8.82 7.77
N VAL A 186 5.27 -9.04 8.96
CA VAL A 186 5.85 -10.34 9.35
C VAL A 186 4.80 -11.43 9.28
N HIS A 187 3.56 -11.15 9.70
CA HIS A 187 2.45 -12.11 9.59
C HIS A 187 2.16 -12.49 8.13
N GLY A 188 2.13 -11.51 7.21
CA GLY A 188 1.90 -11.75 5.78
C GLY A 188 3.05 -12.45 5.05
N MET A 189 4.28 -12.40 5.58
CA MET A 189 5.46 -13.03 4.97
C MET A 189 5.67 -14.50 5.36
N ARG A 190 5.00 -14.96 6.43
CA ARG A 190 5.26 -16.28 7.01
C ARG A 190 5.06 -17.42 6.00
N LYS A 191 5.73 -18.54 6.26
CA LYS A 191 5.70 -19.72 5.41
C LYS A 191 4.32 -20.41 5.35
N ASP A 192 3.47 -20.22 6.37
CA ASP A 192 2.11 -20.74 6.44
C ASP A 192 1.11 -19.93 5.58
N GLU A 193 1.45 -18.72 5.15
CA GLU A 193 0.63 -17.97 4.20
C GLU A 193 0.70 -18.63 2.81
N THR A 194 -0.45 -19.09 2.33
CA THR A 194 -0.55 -19.89 1.12
C THR A 194 -0.52 -19.05 -0.15
N SER A 195 -0.94 -17.78 -0.07
CA SER A 195 -0.94 -16.88 -1.21
C SER A 195 0.45 -16.28 -1.47
N GLY A 196 0.99 -16.58 -2.65
CA GLY A 196 2.20 -15.92 -3.15
C GLY A 196 2.05 -14.41 -3.31
N ASN A 197 0.83 -13.93 -3.62
CA ASN A 197 0.58 -12.50 -3.81
C ASN A 197 0.55 -11.75 -2.46
N VAL A 198 -0.03 -12.34 -1.42
CA VAL A 198 0.01 -11.79 -0.05
C VAL A 198 1.47 -11.73 0.43
N ARG A 199 2.23 -12.81 0.25
CA ARG A 199 3.65 -12.84 0.62
C ARG A 199 4.49 -11.82 -0.15
N LEU A 200 4.21 -11.62 -1.43
CA LEU A 200 4.88 -10.60 -2.25
C LEU A 200 4.56 -9.18 -1.76
N ALA A 201 3.29 -8.88 -1.51
CA ALA A 201 2.86 -7.58 -0.99
C ALA A 201 3.48 -7.30 0.39
N ALA A 202 3.50 -8.29 1.28
CA ALA A 202 4.14 -8.16 2.59
C ALA A 202 5.65 -7.93 2.48
N THR A 203 6.34 -8.69 1.63
CA THR A 203 7.80 -8.53 1.43
C THR A 203 8.14 -7.16 0.84
N THR A 204 7.33 -6.67 -0.08
CA THR A 204 7.50 -5.32 -0.65
C THR A 204 7.25 -4.24 0.42
N ALA A 205 6.22 -4.42 1.26
CA ALA A 205 5.96 -3.52 2.38
C ALA A 205 7.11 -3.53 3.41
N LEU A 206 7.73 -4.69 3.66
CA LEU A 206 8.90 -4.79 4.53
C LEU A 206 10.02 -3.88 4.01
N GLN A 207 10.35 -3.99 2.72
CA GLN A 207 11.42 -3.20 2.10
C GLN A 207 11.23 -1.70 2.34
N ASN A 208 10.01 -1.20 2.17
CA ASN A 208 9.66 0.21 2.38
C ASN A 208 9.68 0.61 3.86
N SER A 209 9.48 -0.34 4.79
CA SER A 209 9.49 -0.07 6.24
C SER A 209 10.89 -0.02 6.87
N LEU A 210 11.93 -0.47 6.16
CA LEU A 210 13.27 -0.64 6.74
C LEU A 210 13.91 0.67 7.20
N GLU A 211 13.46 1.84 6.71
CA GLU A 211 14.06 3.14 7.04
C GLU A 211 13.73 3.63 8.46
N PHE A 212 12.58 3.22 9.01
CA PHE A 212 12.10 3.66 10.33
C PHE A 212 12.01 2.54 11.37
N THR A 213 12.63 1.39 11.11
CA THR A 213 12.60 0.21 12.00
C THR A 213 13.92 0.01 12.75
N LYS A 214 14.72 1.07 12.89
CA LYS A 214 16.02 1.03 13.57
C LYS A 214 15.94 0.57 15.02
N THR A 215 14.92 1.03 15.75
CA THR A 215 14.67 0.62 17.14
C THR A 215 14.36 -0.88 17.22
N ASN A 216 13.55 -1.40 16.28
CA ASN A 216 13.26 -2.83 16.19
C ASN A 216 14.49 -3.67 15.88
N PHE A 217 15.31 -3.23 14.92
CA PHE A 217 16.58 -3.90 14.59
C PHE A 217 17.61 -3.82 15.72
N SER A 218 17.52 -2.83 16.60
CA SER A 218 18.39 -2.76 17.79
C SER A 218 17.99 -3.80 18.85
N THR A 219 16.71 -4.17 18.90
CA THR A 219 16.18 -5.22 19.78
C THR A 219 16.45 -6.60 19.18
N GLU A 220 17.37 -7.37 19.80
CA GLU A 220 17.80 -8.67 19.27
C GLU A 220 16.65 -9.65 19.00
N ARG A 221 15.67 -9.72 19.90
CA ARG A 221 14.50 -10.61 19.73
C ARG A 221 13.69 -10.27 18.49
N GLU A 222 13.41 -8.99 18.26
CA GLU A 222 12.61 -8.54 17.11
C GLU A 222 13.41 -8.68 15.81
N ARG A 223 14.69 -8.28 15.83
CA ARG A 223 15.63 -8.50 14.74
C ARG A 223 15.69 -9.97 14.33
N HIS A 224 15.76 -10.89 15.29
CA HIS A 224 15.80 -12.32 15.01
C HIS A 224 14.54 -12.80 14.28
N VAL A 225 13.36 -12.36 14.72
CA VAL A 225 12.08 -12.69 14.06
C VAL A 225 12.06 -12.17 12.62
N ILE A 226 12.45 -10.91 12.40
CA ILE A 226 12.49 -10.31 11.05
C ILE A 226 13.47 -11.08 10.16
N MET A 227 14.70 -11.31 10.62
CA MET A 227 15.73 -11.99 9.85
C MET A 227 15.36 -13.44 9.54
N GLN A 228 14.76 -14.16 10.48
CA GLN A 228 14.28 -15.51 10.26
C GLN A 228 13.25 -15.53 9.12
N VAL A 229 12.23 -14.67 9.20
CA VAL A 229 11.13 -14.63 8.22
C VAL A 229 11.63 -14.21 6.84
N VAL A 230 12.54 -13.23 6.75
CA VAL A 230 13.16 -12.82 5.48
C VAL A 230 13.97 -13.98 4.88
N CYS A 231 14.84 -14.63 5.66
CA CYS A 231 15.64 -15.75 5.20
C CYS A 231 14.78 -16.93 4.74
N GLU A 232 13.73 -17.30 5.48
CA GLU A 232 12.76 -18.31 5.04
C GLU A 232 12.05 -17.90 3.75
N THR A 233 11.74 -16.62 3.59
CA THR A 233 11.08 -16.08 2.39
C THR A 233 11.96 -16.18 1.14
N THR A 234 13.29 -16.07 1.28
CA THR A 234 14.23 -16.33 0.15
C THR A 234 14.15 -17.76 -0.39
N GLN A 235 13.63 -18.71 0.39
CA GLN A 235 13.46 -20.10 -0.01
C GLN A 235 12.09 -20.36 -0.67
N SER A 236 11.32 -19.31 -0.96
CA SER A 236 10.05 -19.41 -1.66
C SER A 236 10.21 -20.05 -3.05
N GLN A 237 9.19 -20.82 -3.46
CA GLN A 237 9.11 -21.34 -4.83
C GLN A 237 8.66 -20.27 -5.83
N ASP A 238 7.94 -19.24 -5.38
CA ASP A 238 7.60 -18.07 -6.20
C ASP A 238 8.85 -17.18 -6.35
N ILE A 239 9.33 -17.05 -7.59
CA ILE A 239 10.52 -16.25 -7.95
C ILE A 239 10.32 -14.79 -7.56
N ARG A 240 9.12 -14.22 -7.70
CA ARG A 240 8.83 -12.82 -7.37
C ARG A 240 9.07 -12.56 -5.88
N VAL A 241 8.54 -13.45 -5.04
CA VAL A 241 8.70 -13.41 -3.58
C VAL A 241 10.17 -13.58 -3.20
N LYS A 242 10.88 -14.50 -3.86
CA LYS A 242 12.31 -14.73 -3.65
C LYS A 242 13.15 -13.50 -3.99
N VAL A 243 12.92 -12.86 -5.13
CA VAL A 243 13.62 -11.64 -5.55
C VAL A 243 13.35 -10.51 -4.56
N ALA A 244 12.10 -10.29 -4.17
CA ALA A 244 11.74 -9.26 -3.18
C ALA A 244 12.42 -9.50 -1.81
N ALA A 245 12.52 -10.76 -1.37
CA ALA A 245 13.20 -11.09 -0.11
C ALA A 245 14.71 -10.86 -0.18
N LEU A 246 15.35 -11.17 -1.32
CA LEU A 246 16.76 -10.86 -1.53
C LEU A 246 17.01 -9.35 -1.57
N GLN A 247 16.11 -8.56 -2.17
CA GLN A 247 16.16 -7.11 -2.12
C GLN A 247 16.05 -6.57 -0.69
N CYS A 248 15.18 -7.17 0.14
CA CYS A 248 15.11 -6.85 1.57
C CYS A 248 16.44 -7.16 2.26
N LEU A 249 17.06 -8.31 2.00
CA LEU A 249 18.38 -8.64 2.59
C LEU A 249 19.47 -7.65 2.20
N VAL A 250 19.52 -7.22 0.93
CA VAL A 250 20.46 -6.19 0.47
C VAL A 250 20.25 -4.88 1.24
N ARG A 251 19.00 -4.45 1.39
CA ARG A 251 18.65 -3.22 2.10
C ARG A 251 18.94 -3.32 3.60
N ILE A 252 18.65 -4.46 4.23
CA ILE A 252 19.00 -4.73 5.62
C ILE A 252 20.52 -4.68 5.81
N MET A 253 21.29 -5.31 4.91
CA MET A 253 22.75 -5.29 4.98
C MET A 253 23.30 -3.86 4.89
N SER A 254 22.72 -3.02 4.04
CA SER A 254 23.16 -1.63 3.89
C SER A 254 22.84 -0.75 5.11
N LEU A 255 21.69 -0.99 5.76
CA LEU A 255 21.22 -0.15 6.87
C LEU A 255 21.71 -0.63 8.24
N TYR A 256 21.90 -1.95 8.39
CA TYR A 256 22.03 -2.64 9.68
C TYR A 256 23.25 -3.56 9.75
N TYR A 257 24.28 -3.29 8.93
CA TYR A 257 25.51 -4.09 8.82
C TYR A 257 26.09 -4.56 10.17
N GLN A 258 26.16 -3.65 11.15
CA GLN A 258 26.70 -3.93 12.49
C GLN A 258 26.01 -5.09 13.23
N PHE A 259 24.77 -5.43 12.88
CA PHE A 259 24.02 -6.52 13.49
C PHE A 259 24.06 -7.83 12.68
N MET A 260 24.69 -7.83 11.51
CA MET A 260 24.60 -8.92 10.54
C MET A 260 25.58 -10.05 10.78
N GLU A 261 26.65 -9.84 11.54
CA GLU A 261 27.70 -10.84 11.81
C GLU A 261 27.12 -12.19 12.23
N GLN A 262 26.18 -12.19 13.18
CA GLN A 262 25.50 -13.39 13.67
C GLN A 262 24.63 -14.12 12.63
N TYR A 263 24.21 -13.45 11.56
CA TYR A 263 23.38 -14.03 10.49
C TYR A 263 24.21 -14.43 9.26
N MET A 264 25.47 -14.03 9.16
CA MET A 264 26.30 -14.29 7.97
C MET A 264 26.43 -15.78 7.64
N GLN A 265 26.42 -16.66 8.65
CA GLN A 265 26.43 -18.12 8.43
C GLN A 265 25.20 -18.60 7.65
N ALA A 266 24.04 -17.98 7.85
CA ALA A 266 22.81 -18.29 7.12
C ALA A 266 22.73 -17.53 5.78
N LEU A 267 23.23 -16.29 5.73
CA LEU A 267 23.18 -15.46 4.53
C LEU A 267 24.16 -15.93 3.44
N PHE A 268 25.30 -16.50 3.83
CA PHE A 268 26.31 -17.00 2.89
C PHE A 268 25.77 -18.09 1.95
N PRO A 269 25.16 -19.20 2.41
CA PRO A 269 24.61 -20.21 1.51
C PRO A 269 23.47 -19.67 0.64
N ILE A 270 22.60 -18.80 1.19
CA ILE A 270 21.50 -18.16 0.45
C ILE A 270 22.06 -17.35 -0.74
N THR A 271 23.07 -16.52 -0.49
CA THR A 271 23.70 -15.68 -1.51
C THR A 271 24.44 -16.53 -2.55
N VAL A 272 25.17 -17.56 -2.14
CA VAL A 272 25.84 -18.48 -3.08
C VAL A 272 24.84 -19.21 -3.97
N GLN A 273 23.73 -19.68 -3.43
CA GLN A 273 22.67 -20.33 -4.20
C GLN A 273 22.03 -19.36 -5.21
N ALA A 274 21.77 -18.13 -4.79
CA ALA A 274 21.16 -17.12 -5.66
C ALA A 274 22.13 -16.65 -6.80
N ILE A 275 23.45 -16.63 -6.59
CA ILE A 275 24.43 -16.39 -7.68
C ILE A 275 24.42 -17.50 -8.72
N LYS A 276 24.20 -18.74 -8.30
CA LYS A 276 24.16 -19.91 -9.18
C LYS A 276 22.81 -20.10 -9.86
N SER A 277 21.85 -19.21 -9.60
CA SER A 277 20.53 -19.24 -10.23
C SER A 277 20.64 -18.81 -11.69
N ASP A 278 19.95 -19.52 -12.58
CA ASP A 278 19.86 -19.15 -14.01
C ASP A 278 19.00 -17.89 -14.23
N GLU A 279 18.25 -17.48 -13.18
CA GLU A 279 17.43 -16.26 -13.16
C GLU A 279 18.28 -15.00 -12.94
N ALA A 280 18.35 -14.14 -13.96
CA ALA A 280 19.18 -12.93 -13.97
C ALA A 280 18.85 -11.96 -12.82
N ASP A 281 17.58 -11.79 -12.48
CA ASP A 281 17.15 -10.88 -11.41
C ASP A 281 17.61 -11.36 -10.03
N VAL A 282 17.61 -12.68 -9.81
CA VAL A 282 18.11 -13.30 -8.58
C VAL A 282 19.62 -13.13 -8.45
N ALA A 283 20.35 -13.38 -9.54
CA ALA A 283 21.81 -13.22 -9.57
C ALA A 283 22.24 -11.76 -9.37
N LEU A 284 21.52 -10.79 -9.96
CA LEU A 284 21.79 -9.37 -9.84
C LEU A 284 21.72 -8.88 -8.38
N GLN A 285 20.70 -9.29 -7.63
CA GLN A 285 20.55 -8.87 -6.23
C GLN A 285 21.73 -9.32 -5.36
N VAL A 286 22.29 -10.50 -5.62
CA VAL A 286 23.44 -10.97 -4.84
C VAL A 286 24.73 -10.26 -5.23
N CYS A 287 24.93 -9.92 -6.50
CA CYS A 287 26.06 -9.09 -6.91
C CYS A 287 26.05 -7.76 -6.15
N ILE A 288 24.87 -7.18 -5.91
CA ILE A 288 24.71 -5.98 -5.09
C ILE A 288 25.00 -6.30 -3.61
N PHE A 289 24.46 -7.38 -3.06
CA PHE A 289 24.72 -7.82 -1.68
C PHE A 289 26.23 -7.95 -1.38
N ARG A 290 26.99 -8.61 -2.26
CA ARG A 290 28.44 -8.80 -2.10
C ARG A 290 29.24 -7.50 -2.13
N LYS A 291 28.78 -6.49 -2.89
CA LYS A 291 29.40 -5.16 -2.86
C LYS A 291 29.29 -4.51 -1.49
N PHE A 292 28.17 -4.71 -0.79
CA PHE A 292 27.96 -4.18 0.55
C PHE A 292 28.66 -5.01 1.64
N SER A 293 28.81 -6.32 1.46
CA SER A 293 29.48 -7.18 2.45
C SER A 293 31.01 -7.16 2.40
N SER A 294 31.61 -6.44 1.44
CA SER A 294 33.07 -6.37 1.24
C SER A 294 33.69 -5.10 1.87
N TYR A 295 32.87 -4.27 2.51
CA TYR A 295 33.27 -3.17 3.38
C TYR A 295 33.05 -3.58 4.85
#